data_AF-A0AAN0WB68-F1
#
_entry.id   AF-A0AAN0WB68-F1
#
_cell.length_a   1.000
_cell.length_b   1.000
_cell.length_c   1.000
_cell.angle_alpha   90.00
_cell.angle_beta   90.00
_cell.angle_gamma   90.00
#
_symmetry.space_group_name_H-M   'P 1'
#
loop_
_entity.id
_entity.type
_entity.pdbx_description
1 polymer ?
#
loop_
_entity_poly.entity_id
_entity_poly.type
_entity_poly.pdbx_seq_one_letter_code
_entity_poly.pdbx_strand_id
1 'polypeptide(L)'
;MSFSQKKTLLPLVVVLVLIAAMAIGACSHHAATNKTSKHPKKVQMDGTFSINRDHPEETVGDADYVFLARVEEKTGTAYKNTTQIETEEGTKEISTPYTNYKITVLENMKGELETDKPIPLQKAGGISKDGSSIVTFDDDVLPEVGQSYVFLAYAQDDGSLLVSGPNSNTEVSGIDDTDTSDIIESSSVNHSSVMKTYKNALKHQIKSDRKRSVSKYDKTKD
;
A
#
# COMPACT_ATOMS: atom_id res chain seq x y z
N MET A 1 67.69 27.32 59.60
CA MET A 1 66.43 26.55 59.58
C MET A 1 65.48 27.24 58.62
N SER A 2 65.15 26.62 57.49
CA SER A 2 64.16 27.16 56.55
C SER A 2 63.23 26.01 56.13
N PHE A 3 61.95 26.15 56.46
CA PHE A 3 60.86 25.24 56.10
C PHE A 3 60.45 25.52 54.65
N SER A 4 60.58 24.53 53.76
CA SER A 4 60.02 24.59 52.40
C SER A 4 58.58 24.04 52.43
N GLN A 5 57.61 24.91 52.13
CA GLN A 5 56.19 24.59 52.05
C GLN A 5 55.89 23.70 50.83
N LYS A 6 55.23 22.57 51.09
CA LYS A 6 54.55 21.76 50.07
C LYS A 6 53.18 22.38 49.75
N LYS A 7 52.73 22.14 48.50
CA LYS A 7 51.36 22.29 47.94
C LYS A 7 51.06 23.69 47.41
N THR A 8 50.72 23.85 46.14
CA THR A 8 49.33 23.70 45.67
C THR A 8 49.27 23.55 44.13
N LEU A 9 49.19 22.31 43.64
CA LEU A 9 48.94 21.99 42.22
C LEU A 9 47.47 21.65 41.93
N LEU A 10 46.59 21.82 42.93
CA LEU A 10 45.17 21.48 42.84
C LEU A 10 44.25 22.58 42.27
N PRO A 11 44.50 23.90 42.40
CA PRO A 11 43.54 24.89 41.90
C PRO A 11 43.65 25.10 40.38
N LEU A 12 44.79 24.77 39.77
CA LEU A 12 45.01 24.95 38.33
C LEU A 12 44.29 23.89 37.48
N VAL A 13 44.20 22.65 37.97
CA VAL A 13 43.55 21.53 37.26
C VAL A 13 42.02 21.69 37.29
N VAL A 14 41.45 22.21 38.39
CA VAL A 14 40.00 22.43 38.50
C VAL A 14 39.51 23.56 37.59
N VAL A 15 40.30 24.63 37.42
CA VAL A 15 39.97 25.74 36.49
C VAL A 15 40.06 25.28 35.02
N LEU A 16 41.02 24.42 34.69
CA LEU A 16 41.19 23.91 33.32
C LEU A 16 40.08 22.91 32.91
N VAL A 17 39.56 22.13 33.85
CA VAL A 17 38.41 21.22 33.65
C VAL A 17 37.09 22.00 33.50
N LEU A 18 36.93 23.13 34.19
CA LEU A 18 35.75 24.00 34.06
C LEU A 18 35.68 24.74 32.71
N ILE A 19 36.82 25.10 32.11
CA ILE A 19 36.86 25.72 30.78
C ILE A 19 36.59 24.69 29.67
N ALA A 20 37.06 23.44 29.84
CA ALA A 20 36.74 22.35 28.91
C ALA A 20 35.25 21.95 28.93
N ALA A 21 34.57 22.10 30.07
CA ALA A 21 33.13 21.82 30.19
C ALA A 21 32.23 22.87 29.50
N MET A 22 32.72 24.09 29.25
CA MET A 22 31.96 25.13 28.55
C MET A 22 32.10 25.08 27.02
N ALA A 23 32.99 24.25 26.46
CA ALA A 23 33.22 24.15 25.02
C ALA A 23 32.41 23.05 24.29
N ILE A 24 31.53 22.31 24.98
CA ILE A 24 30.68 21.27 24.37
C ILE A 24 29.24 21.77 24.11
N GLY A 25 28.95 23.04 24.44
CA GLY A 25 27.61 23.63 24.29
C GLY A 25 27.28 24.27 22.94
N ALA A 26 28.13 24.13 21.91
CA ALA A 26 27.95 24.81 20.63
C ALA A 26 28.21 23.88 19.44
N CYS A 27 27.26 22.98 19.18
CA CYS A 27 26.91 22.44 17.85
C CYS A 27 25.71 21.50 18.00
N SER A 28 24.65 21.98 18.64
CA SER A 28 23.32 21.44 18.42
C SER A 28 22.55 22.47 17.61
N HIS A 29 22.86 22.56 16.31
CA HIS A 29 21.80 22.88 15.37
C HIS A 29 20.81 21.73 15.43
N HIS A 30 19.91 21.79 16.42
CA HIS A 30 18.56 21.31 16.20
C HIS A 30 18.09 22.10 14.99
N ALA A 31 18.26 21.53 13.79
CA ALA A 31 17.33 21.80 12.73
C ALA A 31 15.98 21.52 13.37
N ALA A 32 15.25 22.58 13.71
CA ALA A 32 13.85 22.50 13.93
C ALA A 32 13.32 21.92 12.61
N THR A 33 13.19 20.60 12.56
CA THR A 33 12.27 19.98 11.63
C THR A 33 10.92 20.46 12.11
N ASN A 34 10.54 21.64 11.64
CA ASN A 34 9.15 21.98 11.43
C ASN A 34 8.66 20.92 10.45
N LYS A 35 8.38 19.71 10.95
CA LYS A 35 7.44 18.79 10.33
C LYS A 35 6.10 19.48 10.46
N THR A 36 5.91 20.53 9.67
CA THR A 36 4.60 20.76 9.10
C THR A 36 4.26 19.43 8.47
N SER A 37 3.30 18.72 9.04
CA SER A 37 2.77 17.49 8.47
C SER A 37 2.05 17.89 7.20
N LYS A 38 2.82 18.15 6.16
CA LYS A 38 2.28 18.49 4.86
C LYS A 38 1.72 17.18 4.35
N HIS A 39 0.40 17.02 4.48
CA HIS A 39 -0.29 15.88 3.92
C HIS A 39 0.12 15.77 2.44
N PRO A 40 0.46 14.56 1.96
CA PRO A 40 0.87 14.39 0.58
C PRO A 40 -0.24 14.89 -0.35
N LYS A 41 0.14 15.57 -1.43
CA LYS A 41 -0.81 16.05 -2.43
C LYS A 41 -1.44 14.86 -3.15
N LYS A 42 -2.73 14.93 -3.50
CA LYS A 42 -3.30 13.96 -4.44
C LYS A 42 -2.90 14.34 -5.86
N VAL A 43 -2.41 13.37 -6.62
CA VAL A 43 -2.11 13.48 -8.05
C VAL A 43 -2.86 12.35 -8.74
N GLN A 44 -3.63 12.68 -9.76
CA GLN A 44 -4.38 11.69 -10.50
C GLN A 44 -3.78 11.48 -11.89
N MET A 45 -3.84 10.25 -12.36
CA MET A 45 -3.40 9.84 -13.69
C MET A 45 -4.61 9.51 -14.54
N ASP A 46 -4.65 10.08 -15.74
CA ASP A 46 -5.65 9.74 -16.74
C ASP A 46 -5.44 8.29 -17.22
N GLY A 47 -6.52 7.52 -17.25
CA GLY A 47 -6.51 6.14 -17.74
C GLY A 47 -7.45 5.98 -18.93
N THR A 48 -6.98 5.33 -20.00
CA THR A 48 -7.86 4.80 -21.06
C THR A 48 -8.00 3.30 -20.86
N PHE A 49 -9.23 2.82 -20.80
CA PHE A 49 -9.55 1.42 -20.51
C PHE A 49 -10.18 0.75 -21.73
N SER A 50 -9.84 -0.50 -21.97
CA SER A 50 -10.41 -1.31 -23.07
C SER A 50 -11.83 -1.82 -22.80
N ILE A 51 -12.34 -1.56 -21.60
CA ILE A 51 -13.66 -1.99 -21.12
C ILE A 51 -14.39 -0.81 -20.48
N ASN A 52 -15.71 -0.91 -20.39
CA ASN A 52 -16.50 0.00 -19.58
C ASN A 52 -16.37 -0.34 -18.09
N ARG A 53 -15.49 0.41 -17.40
CA ARG A 53 -15.22 0.32 -15.96
C ARG A 53 -16.42 0.58 -15.05
N ASP A 54 -17.49 1.16 -15.56
CA ASP A 54 -18.72 1.42 -14.81
C ASP A 54 -19.79 0.35 -15.04
N HIS A 55 -19.47 -0.69 -15.82
CA HIS A 55 -20.35 -1.82 -16.11
C HIS A 55 -19.81 -3.11 -15.46
N PRO A 56 -20.36 -3.54 -14.30
CA PRO A 56 -19.82 -4.68 -13.55
C PRO A 56 -19.64 -5.97 -14.35
N GLU A 57 -20.54 -6.26 -15.29
CA GLU A 57 -20.45 -7.46 -16.15
C GLU A 57 -19.20 -7.43 -17.05
N GLU A 58 -18.76 -6.25 -17.49
CA GLU A 58 -17.53 -6.10 -18.28
C GLU A 58 -16.31 -6.19 -17.37
N THR A 59 -16.33 -5.55 -16.20
CA THR A 59 -15.17 -5.55 -15.29
C THR A 59 -14.89 -6.93 -14.70
N VAL A 60 -15.92 -7.65 -14.26
CA VAL A 60 -15.75 -9.05 -13.81
C VAL A 60 -15.42 -9.99 -14.95
N GLY A 61 -15.91 -9.70 -16.16
CA GLY A 61 -15.59 -10.45 -17.37
C GLY A 61 -14.13 -10.26 -17.79
N ASP A 62 -13.58 -9.07 -17.60
CA ASP A 62 -12.20 -8.73 -17.89
C ASP A 62 -11.22 -9.13 -16.79
N ALA A 63 -11.60 -9.16 -15.51
CA ALA A 63 -10.71 -9.64 -14.45
C ALA A 63 -10.38 -11.14 -14.58
N ASP A 64 -9.20 -11.57 -14.14
CA ASP A 64 -8.88 -13.00 -14.00
C ASP A 64 -9.52 -13.56 -12.73
N TYR A 65 -9.49 -12.77 -11.66
CA TYR A 65 -9.98 -13.12 -10.33
C TYR A 65 -10.99 -12.10 -9.82
N VAL A 66 -12.03 -12.60 -9.15
CA VAL A 66 -13.00 -11.77 -8.41
C VAL A 66 -13.21 -12.42 -7.05
N PHE A 67 -12.89 -11.71 -5.98
CA PHE A 67 -12.90 -12.28 -4.64
C PHE A 67 -13.13 -11.20 -3.58
N LEU A 68 -13.74 -11.60 -2.46
CA LEU A 68 -13.83 -10.82 -1.25
C LEU A 68 -12.59 -11.10 -0.39
N ALA A 69 -11.90 -10.05 0.04
CA ALA A 69 -10.77 -10.18 0.95
C ALA A 69 -10.69 -9.03 1.96
N ARG A 70 -10.15 -9.34 3.14
CA ARG A 70 -9.76 -8.36 4.16
C ARG A 70 -8.31 -7.93 3.94
N VAL A 71 -8.03 -6.64 4.12
CA VAL A 71 -6.67 -6.09 4.06
C VAL A 71 -6.03 -6.17 5.44
N GLU A 72 -5.05 -7.05 5.59
CA GLU A 72 -4.36 -7.29 6.86
C GLU A 72 -3.25 -6.27 7.11
N GLU A 73 -2.51 -5.91 6.05
CA GLU A 73 -1.32 -5.07 6.17
C GLU A 73 -1.02 -4.34 4.87
N LYS A 74 -0.51 -3.11 4.98
CA LYS A 74 0.21 -2.43 3.91
C LYS A 74 1.71 -2.69 4.06
N THR A 75 2.27 -3.52 3.20
CA THR A 75 3.65 -4.02 3.31
C THR A 75 4.69 -3.11 2.63
N GLY A 76 4.26 -2.11 1.88
CA GLY A 76 5.15 -1.09 1.32
C GLY A 76 4.65 -0.49 0.00
N THR A 77 5.56 0.15 -0.72
CA THR A 77 5.31 0.70 -2.06
C THR A 77 6.47 0.37 -2.97
N ALA A 78 6.19 -0.28 -4.10
CA ALA A 78 7.14 -0.50 -5.18
C ALA A 78 7.06 0.65 -6.20
N TYR A 79 8.19 1.01 -6.79
CA TYR A 79 8.29 2.08 -7.79
C TYR A 79 8.71 1.46 -9.11
N LYS A 80 7.84 1.57 -10.13
CA LYS A 80 8.04 0.99 -11.47
C LYS A 80 8.07 2.08 -12.53
N ASN A 81 8.50 1.73 -13.73
CA ASN A 81 8.50 2.63 -14.90
C ASN A 81 9.23 3.95 -14.64
N THR A 82 10.38 3.86 -13.97
CA THR A 82 11.18 5.04 -13.62
C THR A 82 11.69 5.73 -14.88
N THR A 83 11.46 7.03 -14.99
CA THR A 83 11.96 7.86 -16.08
C THR A 83 12.46 9.20 -15.54
N GLN A 84 13.36 9.84 -16.29
CA GLN A 84 13.79 11.21 -16.02
C GLN A 84 12.96 12.18 -16.85
N ILE A 85 12.60 13.31 -16.25
CA ILE A 85 11.95 14.43 -16.91
C ILE A 85 12.79 15.69 -16.67
N GLU A 86 12.88 16.55 -17.68
CA GLU A 86 13.47 17.87 -17.52
C GLU A 86 12.42 18.84 -16.99
N THR A 87 12.76 19.57 -15.93
CA THR A 87 11.92 20.61 -15.34
C THR A 87 12.68 21.94 -15.30
N GLU A 88 11.99 23.05 -15.02
CA GLU A 88 12.65 24.35 -14.83
C GLU A 88 13.69 24.34 -13.69
N GLU A 89 13.54 23.41 -12.73
CA GLU A 89 14.45 23.21 -11.59
C GLU A 89 15.57 22.17 -11.88
N GLY A 90 15.62 21.63 -13.11
CA GLY A 90 16.56 20.59 -13.55
C GLY A 90 15.92 19.22 -13.77
N THR A 91 16.75 18.20 -14.01
CA THR A 91 16.32 16.82 -14.24
C THR A 91 15.72 16.20 -12.97
N LYS A 92 14.50 15.68 -13.06
CA LYS A 92 13.80 14.97 -11.98
C LYS A 92 13.49 13.53 -12.36
N GLU A 93 13.74 12.60 -11.44
CA GLU A 93 13.29 11.21 -11.57
C GLU A 93 11.82 11.09 -11.12
N ILE A 94 10.99 10.49 -11.97
CA ILE A 94 9.61 10.13 -11.66
C ILE A 94 9.40 8.62 -11.84
N SER A 95 8.50 8.04 -11.05
CA SER A 95 8.15 6.62 -11.12
C SER A 95 6.69 6.43 -10.76
N THR A 96 6.08 5.35 -11.27
CA THR A 96 4.72 4.98 -10.94
C THR A 96 4.72 4.15 -9.64
N PRO A 97 4.04 4.60 -8.57
CA PRO A 97 3.96 3.84 -7.33
C PRO A 97 2.93 2.71 -7.44
N TYR A 98 3.24 1.60 -6.78
CA TYR A 98 2.38 0.43 -6.62
C TYR A 98 2.37 0.05 -5.14
N THR A 99 1.22 0.14 -4.48
CA THR A 99 1.09 -0.19 -3.07
C THR A 99 0.96 -1.69 -2.89
N ASN A 100 1.79 -2.25 -2.01
CA ASN A 100 1.79 -3.66 -1.70
C ASN A 100 0.97 -3.90 -0.42
N TYR A 101 0.14 -4.93 -0.47
CA TYR A 101 -0.71 -5.35 0.63
C TYR A 101 -0.49 -6.83 0.91
N LYS A 102 -0.83 -7.20 2.14
CA LYS A 102 -1.12 -8.57 2.55
C LYS A 102 -2.62 -8.64 2.81
N ILE A 103 -3.30 -9.59 2.17
CA ILE A 103 -4.75 -9.75 2.25
C ILE A 103 -5.10 -11.18 2.64
N THR A 104 -6.24 -11.38 3.29
CA THR A 104 -6.81 -12.72 3.50
C THR A 104 -8.06 -12.85 2.66
N VAL A 105 -8.08 -13.82 1.74
CA VAL A 105 -9.24 -14.10 0.89
C VAL A 105 -10.30 -14.82 1.72
N LEU A 106 -11.49 -14.23 1.78
CA LEU A 106 -12.64 -14.75 2.53
C LEU A 106 -13.65 -15.44 1.63
N GLU A 107 -13.80 -14.98 0.37
CA GLU A 107 -14.61 -15.68 -0.61
C GLU A 107 -14.00 -15.51 -2.00
N ASN A 108 -13.69 -16.61 -2.67
CA ASN A 108 -13.25 -16.60 -4.07
C ASN A 108 -14.48 -16.84 -4.99
N MET A 109 -14.92 -15.81 -5.71
CA MET A 109 -16.09 -15.88 -6.60
C MET A 109 -15.71 -16.21 -8.06
N LYS A 110 -14.49 -15.88 -8.49
CA LYS A 110 -13.91 -16.22 -9.80
C LYS A 110 -12.40 -16.47 -9.66
N GLY A 111 -11.91 -17.51 -10.33
CA GLY A 111 -10.56 -18.05 -10.14
C GLY A 111 -10.57 -19.21 -9.14
N GLU A 112 -9.40 -19.60 -8.62
CA GLU A 112 -9.26 -20.71 -7.66
C GLU A 112 -8.39 -20.33 -6.45
N LEU A 113 -8.37 -19.05 -6.02
CA LEU A 113 -7.50 -18.60 -4.91
C LEU A 113 -7.76 -19.37 -3.61
N GLU A 114 -6.69 -19.66 -2.87
CA GLU A 114 -6.79 -20.19 -1.50
C GLU A 114 -7.48 -19.20 -0.56
N THR A 115 -8.43 -19.69 0.24
CA THR A 115 -9.13 -18.90 1.28
C THR A 115 -8.45 -19.04 2.64
N ASP A 116 -8.70 -18.09 3.54
CA ASP A 116 -8.24 -18.07 4.94
C ASP A 116 -6.72 -18.09 5.14
N LYS A 117 -5.97 -17.83 4.07
CA LYS A 117 -4.52 -17.68 4.11
C LYS A 117 -4.13 -16.30 3.61
N PRO A 118 -3.20 -15.62 4.30
CA PRO A 118 -2.72 -14.35 3.80
C PRO A 118 -1.89 -14.50 2.52
N ILE A 119 -2.23 -13.76 1.48
CA ILE A 119 -1.50 -13.70 0.21
C ILE A 119 -1.14 -12.24 -0.13
N PRO A 120 -0.06 -12.00 -0.90
CA PRO A 120 0.30 -10.66 -1.31
C PRO A 120 -0.59 -10.18 -2.46
N LEU A 121 -0.94 -8.89 -2.43
CA LEU A 121 -1.69 -8.20 -3.47
C LEU A 121 -0.99 -6.87 -3.77
N GLN A 122 -0.84 -6.54 -5.05
CA GLN A 122 -0.34 -5.23 -5.45
C GLN A 122 -1.49 -4.39 -6.04
N LYS A 123 -1.57 -3.12 -5.64
CA LYS A 123 -2.50 -2.13 -6.21
C LYS A 123 -1.71 -1.08 -6.97
N ALA A 124 -2.09 -0.77 -8.20
CA ALA A 124 -1.55 0.39 -8.91
C ALA A 124 -1.96 1.69 -8.18
N GLY A 125 -0.99 2.56 -7.94
CA GLY A 125 -1.15 3.77 -7.13
C GLY A 125 -0.50 3.64 -5.76
N GLY A 126 -0.23 4.77 -5.10
CA GLY A 126 0.46 4.82 -3.82
C GLY A 126 1.15 6.14 -3.55
N ILE A 127 1.93 6.17 -2.48
CA ILE A 127 2.77 7.32 -2.15
C ILE A 127 3.91 7.44 -3.17
N SER A 128 4.24 8.65 -3.62
CA SER A 128 5.38 8.92 -4.48
C SER A 128 6.70 8.63 -3.76
N LYS A 129 7.76 8.37 -4.53
CA LYS A 129 9.09 8.01 -3.98
C LYS A 129 9.69 9.07 -3.05
N ASP A 130 9.40 10.33 -3.32
CA ASP A 130 9.80 11.48 -2.50
C ASP A 130 8.83 11.77 -1.34
N GLY A 131 7.75 10.99 -1.18
CA GLY A 131 6.74 11.15 -0.14
C GLY A 131 5.81 12.35 -0.34
N SER A 132 5.97 13.12 -1.42
CA SER A 132 5.29 14.39 -1.60
C SER A 132 3.82 14.26 -2.02
N SER A 133 3.45 13.12 -2.63
CA SER A 133 2.14 12.94 -3.25
C SER A 133 1.59 11.52 -3.07
N ILE A 134 0.26 11.37 -3.06
CA ILE A 134 -0.43 10.09 -3.34
C ILE A 134 -0.85 10.13 -4.80
N VAL A 135 -0.39 9.16 -5.58
CA VAL A 135 -0.67 9.02 -7.01
C VAL A 135 -1.67 7.88 -7.22
N THR A 136 -2.78 8.14 -7.91
CA THR A 136 -3.79 7.13 -8.27
C THR A 136 -4.31 7.39 -9.68
N PHE A 137 -5.09 6.46 -10.25
CA PHE A 137 -5.94 6.81 -11.39
C PHE A 137 -7.11 7.70 -10.95
N ASP A 138 -7.76 8.35 -11.90
CA ASP A 138 -9.00 9.09 -11.65
C ASP A 138 -10.08 8.19 -11.03
N ASP A 139 -10.69 8.69 -9.96
CA ASP A 139 -11.72 8.03 -9.13
C ASP A 139 -11.29 6.68 -8.51
N ASP A 140 -10.00 6.38 -8.53
CA ASP A 140 -9.44 5.18 -7.93
C ASP A 140 -9.16 5.38 -6.43
N VAL A 141 -9.37 4.32 -5.65
CA VAL A 141 -9.27 4.34 -4.20
C VAL A 141 -8.33 3.24 -3.74
N LEU A 142 -7.31 3.62 -2.95
CA LEU A 142 -6.40 2.67 -2.33
C LEU A 142 -7.10 1.95 -1.17
N PRO A 143 -7.01 0.60 -1.09
CA PRO A 143 -7.53 -0.14 0.05
C PRO A 143 -6.89 0.27 1.38
N GLU A 144 -7.70 0.22 2.44
CA GLU A 144 -7.29 0.53 3.80
C GLU A 144 -7.12 -0.74 4.65
N VAL A 145 -6.17 -0.72 5.58
CA VAL A 145 -5.93 -1.84 6.51
C VAL A 145 -7.11 -2.00 7.47
N GLY A 146 -7.52 -3.24 7.72
CA GLY A 146 -8.70 -3.59 8.54
C GLY A 146 -10.02 -3.52 7.78
N GLN A 147 -10.01 -3.01 6.54
CA GLN A 147 -11.20 -2.96 5.69
C GLN A 147 -11.24 -4.15 4.73
N SER A 148 -12.44 -4.47 4.25
CA SER A 148 -12.68 -5.57 3.34
C SER A 148 -13.27 -5.09 2.03
N TYR A 149 -12.89 -5.74 0.92
CA TYR A 149 -13.29 -5.32 -0.41
C TYR A 149 -13.54 -6.53 -1.31
N VAL A 150 -14.46 -6.38 -2.27
CA VAL A 150 -14.44 -7.19 -3.49
C VAL A 150 -13.35 -6.64 -4.40
N PHE A 151 -12.37 -7.46 -4.73
CA PHE A 151 -11.26 -7.13 -5.62
C PHE A 151 -11.44 -7.76 -7.00
N LEU A 152 -11.07 -7.00 -8.02
CA LEU A 152 -10.96 -7.43 -9.40
C LEU A 152 -9.47 -7.45 -9.76
N ALA A 153 -8.88 -8.64 -9.80
CA ALA A 153 -7.44 -8.81 -9.96
C ALA A 153 -7.05 -9.50 -11.26
N TYR A 154 -5.84 -9.16 -11.70
CA TYR A 154 -5.20 -9.65 -12.90
C TYR A 154 -3.94 -10.41 -12.49
N ALA A 155 -3.85 -11.68 -12.88
CA ALA A 155 -2.62 -12.43 -12.65
C ALA A 155 -1.53 -11.91 -13.60
N GLN A 156 -0.37 -11.60 -13.04
CA GLN A 156 0.81 -11.18 -13.77
C GLN A 156 1.58 -12.42 -14.27
N ASP A 157 2.53 -12.23 -15.17
CA ASP A 157 3.32 -13.34 -15.75
C ASP A 157 4.10 -14.14 -14.69
N ASP A 158 4.43 -13.53 -13.55
CA ASP A 158 5.11 -14.17 -12.41
C ASP A 158 4.13 -14.82 -11.39
N GLY A 159 2.86 -14.90 -11.75
CA GLY A 159 1.76 -15.42 -10.93
C GLY A 159 1.34 -14.50 -9.78
N SER A 160 1.87 -13.28 -9.65
CA SER A 160 1.41 -12.30 -8.66
C SER A 160 0.07 -11.68 -9.07
N LEU A 161 -0.64 -11.10 -8.10
CA LEU A 161 -1.93 -10.44 -8.32
C LEU A 161 -1.77 -8.92 -8.36
N LEU A 162 -2.26 -8.31 -9.44
CA LEU A 162 -2.37 -6.86 -9.58
C LEU A 162 -3.84 -6.45 -9.62
N VAL A 163 -4.18 -5.44 -8.83
CA VAL A 163 -5.44 -4.69 -8.91
C VAL A 163 -5.10 -3.32 -9.45
N SER A 164 -5.85 -2.83 -10.42
CA SER A 164 -5.52 -1.57 -11.08
C SER A 164 -6.76 -0.82 -11.51
N GLY A 165 -6.73 0.47 -11.25
CA GLY A 165 -7.74 1.39 -11.73
C GLY A 165 -8.99 1.48 -10.84
N PRO A 166 -9.87 2.41 -11.20
CA PRO A 166 -11.13 2.68 -10.53
C PRO A 166 -12.10 1.50 -10.59
N ASN A 167 -12.96 1.38 -9.58
CA ASN A 167 -13.90 0.27 -9.38
C ASN A 167 -13.24 -1.13 -9.33
N SER A 168 -11.90 -1.21 -9.26
CA SER A 168 -11.18 -2.49 -9.13
C SER A 168 -11.16 -3.04 -7.70
N ASN A 169 -11.56 -2.22 -6.73
CA ASN A 169 -11.91 -2.64 -5.37
C ASN A 169 -13.16 -1.89 -4.89
N THR A 170 -14.13 -2.62 -4.34
CA THR A 170 -15.36 -2.06 -3.75
C THR A 170 -15.49 -2.51 -2.32
N GLU A 171 -15.62 -1.57 -1.39
CA GLU A 171 -15.67 -1.86 0.05
C GLU A 171 -16.91 -2.69 0.40
N VAL A 172 -16.74 -3.63 1.32
CA VAL A 172 -17.79 -4.45 1.91
C VAL A 172 -17.68 -4.33 3.43
N SER A 173 -18.63 -3.64 4.03
CA SER A 173 -18.69 -3.46 5.48
C SER A 173 -19.34 -4.67 6.18
N GLY A 174 -19.17 -4.76 7.50
CA GLY A 174 -19.79 -5.80 8.33
C GLY A 174 -18.99 -7.10 8.43
N ILE A 175 -17.69 -7.04 8.14
CA ILE A 175 -16.72 -8.13 8.29
C ILE A 175 -15.80 -7.78 9.45
N ASP A 176 -15.60 -8.70 10.38
CA ASP A 176 -14.70 -8.61 11.53
C ASP A 176 -13.32 -9.20 11.22
N ASP A 177 -12.29 -8.82 11.99
CA ASP A 177 -10.92 -9.36 11.88
C ASP A 177 -10.83 -10.87 12.18
N THR A 178 -11.82 -11.42 12.88
CA THR A 178 -11.91 -12.85 13.20
C THR A 178 -12.72 -13.67 12.20
N ASP A 179 -13.39 -13.03 11.24
CA ASP A 179 -14.19 -13.73 10.23
C ASP A 179 -13.31 -14.57 9.31
N THR A 180 -13.79 -15.78 9.02
CA THR A 180 -13.22 -16.76 8.08
C THR A 180 -14.17 -16.99 6.91
N SER A 181 -13.72 -17.70 5.88
CA SER A 181 -14.54 -18.03 4.72
C SER A 181 -15.83 -18.78 5.08
N ASP A 182 -15.76 -19.75 5.99
CA ASP A 182 -16.94 -20.49 6.50
C ASP A 182 -17.97 -19.57 7.19
N ILE A 183 -17.49 -18.58 7.97
CA ILE A 183 -18.36 -17.59 8.62
C ILE A 183 -19.00 -16.70 7.57
N ILE A 184 -18.20 -16.18 6.63
CA ILE A 184 -18.69 -15.31 5.56
C ILE A 184 -19.76 -16.01 4.73
N GLU A 185 -19.58 -17.29 4.37
CA GLU A 185 -20.53 -18.03 3.55
C GLU A 185 -21.95 -18.04 4.16
N SER A 186 -22.04 -18.18 5.48
CA SER A 186 -23.31 -18.22 6.22
C SER A 186 -23.79 -16.85 6.74
N SER A 187 -22.97 -15.81 6.61
CA SER A 187 -23.26 -14.47 7.12
C SER A 187 -24.22 -13.66 6.23
N SER A 188 -24.75 -12.56 6.78
CA SER A 188 -25.52 -11.56 6.03
C SER A 188 -24.66 -10.79 5.00
N VAL A 189 -23.34 -10.75 5.17
CA VAL A 189 -22.38 -10.11 4.24
C VAL A 189 -22.48 -10.74 2.86
N ASN A 190 -22.63 -12.06 2.80
CA ASN A 190 -22.83 -12.82 1.57
C ASN A 190 -24.09 -12.39 0.79
N HIS A 191 -25.04 -11.79 1.49
CA HIS A 191 -26.28 -11.25 0.94
C HIS A 191 -26.31 -9.71 0.87
N SER A 192 -25.18 -9.05 1.11
CA SER A 192 -25.03 -7.61 0.95
C SER A 192 -25.28 -7.18 -0.50
N SER A 193 -25.60 -5.90 -0.70
CA SER A 193 -25.82 -5.33 -2.04
C SER A 193 -24.58 -5.49 -2.93
N VAL A 194 -23.38 -5.22 -2.40
CA VAL A 194 -22.11 -5.35 -3.13
C VAL A 194 -21.88 -6.78 -3.58
N MET A 195 -22.00 -7.75 -2.68
CA MET A 195 -21.81 -9.17 -3.01
C MET A 195 -22.84 -9.65 -4.04
N LYS A 196 -24.12 -9.22 -3.91
CA LYS A 196 -25.16 -9.52 -4.89
C LYS A 196 -24.85 -8.94 -6.27
N THR A 197 -24.38 -7.69 -6.34
CA THR A 197 -23.99 -7.04 -7.60
C THR A 197 -22.91 -7.85 -8.31
N TYR A 198 -21.82 -8.18 -7.63
CA TYR A 198 -20.70 -8.93 -8.23
C TYR A 198 -21.07 -10.36 -8.61
N LYS A 199 -21.84 -11.06 -7.77
CA LYS A 199 -22.35 -12.41 -8.11
C LYS A 199 -23.30 -12.38 -9.29
N ASN A 200 -24.14 -11.35 -9.41
CA ASN A 200 -25.00 -11.19 -10.58
C ASN A 200 -24.19 -10.87 -11.84
N ALA A 201 -23.22 -9.97 -11.74
CA ALA A 201 -22.34 -9.60 -12.83
C ALA A 201 -21.58 -10.81 -13.36
N LEU A 202 -21.07 -11.69 -12.47
CA LEU A 202 -20.38 -12.91 -12.85
C LEU A 202 -21.24 -13.89 -13.66
N LYS A 203 -22.54 -13.96 -13.37
CA LYS A 203 -23.51 -14.79 -14.13
C LYS A 203 -23.74 -14.26 -15.55
N HIS A 204 -23.60 -12.94 -15.75
CA HIS A 204 -23.86 -12.26 -17.02
C HIS A 204 -22.61 -11.63 -17.62
N GLN A 205 -21.43 -12.13 -17.23
CA GLN A 205 -20.16 -11.48 -17.53
C GLN A 205 -19.91 -11.37 -19.04
N ILE A 206 -19.36 -10.24 -19.47
CA ILE A 206 -18.94 -9.99 -20.84
C ILE A 206 -17.43 -10.23 -20.91
N LYS A 207 -17.03 -11.37 -21.45
CA LYS A 207 -15.61 -11.75 -21.53
C LYS A 207 -14.89 -10.90 -22.57
N SER A 208 -13.83 -10.21 -22.15
CA SER A 208 -12.89 -9.55 -23.05
C SER A 208 -12.01 -10.56 -23.78
N ASP A 209 -11.57 -10.18 -24.99
CA ASP A 209 -10.64 -10.94 -25.82
C ASP A 209 -9.19 -10.65 -25.42
N ARG A 210 -8.82 -11.10 -24.22
CA ARG A 210 -7.44 -11.05 -23.74
C ARG A 210 -6.97 -12.42 -23.26
N LYS A 211 -5.67 -12.64 -23.35
CA LYS A 211 -5.02 -13.80 -22.73
C LYS A 211 -5.20 -13.74 -21.20
N ARG A 212 -5.53 -14.89 -20.62
CA ARG A 212 -5.72 -15.09 -19.19
C ARG A 212 -4.48 -15.73 -18.59
N SER A 213 -4.19 -15.35 -17.35
CA SER A 213 -3.07 -15.87 -16.58
C SER A 213 -3.58 -16.48 -15.27
N VAL A 214 -2.77 -17.34 -14.67
CA VAL A 214 -3.11 -18.07 -13.44
C VAL A 214 -2.19 -17.60 -12.32
N SER A 215 -2.77 -17.36 -11.16
CA SER A 215 -2.08 -16.99 -9.94
C SER A 215 -1.34 -18.18 -9.34
N LYS A 216 -0.17 -17.93 -8.75
CA LYS A 216 0.55 -18.94 -7.96
C LYS A 216 -0.05 -19.17 -6.57
N TYR A 217 -1.11 -18.43 -6.24
CA TYR A 217 -1.85 -18.52 -4.98
C TYR A 217 -3.19 -19.26 -5.13
N ASP A 218 -3.40 -19.92 -6.28
CA ASP A 218 -4.52 -20.82 -6.47
C ASP A 218 -4.34 -22.09 -5.63
N LYS A 219 -5.46 -22.67 -5.20
CA LYS A 219 -5.50 -23.95 -4.49
C LYS A 219 -4.75 -25.00 -5.30
N THR A 220 -3.84 -25.72 -4.65
CA THR A 220 -3.24 -26.91 -5.26
C THR A 220 -4.34 -27.92 -5.52
N LYS A 221 -4.41 -28.46 -6.74
CA LYS A 221 -5.30 -29.58 -7.07
C LYS A 221 -4.66 -30.84 -6.50
N ASP A 222 -5.23 -31.34 -5.40
CA ASP A 222 -4.91 -32.66 -4.85
C ASP A 222 -5.32 -33.79 -5.82
#